data_AF-A0A8I1DSJ4-F1
#
_entry.id   AF-A0A8I1DSJ4-F1
#
_cell.length_a   1.000
_cell.length_b   1.000
_cell.length_c   1.000
_cell.angle_alpha   90.00
_cell.angle_beta   90.00
_cell.angle_gamma   90.00
#
_symmetry.space_group_name_H-M   'P 1'
#
loop_
_entity.id
_entity.type
_entity.pdbx_description
1 polymer ?
#
loop_
_entity_poly.entity_id
_entity_poly.type
_entity_poly.pdbx_seq_one_letter_code
_entity_poly.pdbx_strand_id
1 'polypeptide(L)'
;MSISLLLDRIRVALGRIRARVSSCIPAANRKPIGRQSSSVLVEDPSGADVVLAAAISAVRAEASVSELESLEVRHSRLPTAHFPSTRAHIDLIGSRVRKAQFHAARARAHANAAVLIFMGGTEDQLGSPLEDLKRHAEQAKQAQVLASDLLEISLTLERREKSRSPRCR
;
A
#
# COMPACT_ATOMS: atom_id res chain seq x y z
N MET A 1 -32.60 18.83 -6.37
CA MET A 1 -31.16 18.72 -6.67
C MET A 1 -30.98 17.46 -7.52
N SER A 2 -30.59 17.59 -8.79
CA SER A 2 -30.65 16.48 -9.76
C SER A 2 -29.46 15.52 -9.65
N ILE A 3 -29.74 14.22 -9.67
CA ILE A 3 -28.80 13.08 -9.58
C ILE A 3 -27.61 13.21 -10.57
N SER A 4 -27.83 13.89 -11.69
CA SER A 4 -26.82 14.19 -12.71
C SER A 4 -25.63 15.00 -12.19
N LEU A 5 -25.87 16.00 -11.34
CA LEU A 5 -24.83 16.85 -10.75
C LEU A 5 -23.98 16.09 -9.71
N LEU A 6 -24.57 15.09 -9.06
CA LEU A 6 -23.88 14.22 -8.10
C LEU A 6 -22.93 13.27 -8.82
N LEU A 7 -23.37 12.66 -9.92
CA LEU A 7 -22.56 11.76 -10.74
C LEU A 7 -21.35 12.44 -11.39
N ASP A 8 -21.50 13.70 -11.82
CA ASP A 8 -20.39 14.46 -12.39
C ASP A 8 -19.34 14.83 -11.34
N ARG A 9 -19.75 15.17 -10.12
CA ARG A 9 -18.82 15.41 -9.00
C ARG A 9 -18.05 14.14 -8.62
N ILE A 10 -18.72 12.98 -8.64
CA ILE A 10 -18.13 11.67 -8.38
C ILE A 10 -17.07 11.33 -9.43
N ARG A 11 -17.35 11.53 -10.73
CA ARG A 11 -16.35 11.34 -11.80
C ARG A 11 -15.14 12.24 -11.64
N VAL A 12 -15.35 13.51 -11.29
CA VAL A 12 -14.26 14.46 -11.10
C VAL A 12 -13.38 14.08 -9.90
N ALA A 13 -13.99 13.64 -8.78
CA ALA A 13 -13.27 13.18 -7.61
C ALA A 13 -12.45 11.90 -7.91
N LEU A 14 -13.06 10.90 -8.55
CA LEU A 14 -12.39 9.67 -8.99
C LEU A 14 -11.26 9.96 -9.99
N GLY A 15 -11.46 10.89 -10.91
CA GLY A 15 -10.42 11.33 -11.86
C GLY A 15 -9.21 11.94 -11.16
N ARG A 16 -9.42 12.79 -10.16
CA ARG A 16 -8.35 13.40 -9.35
C ARG A 16 -7.60 12.38 -8.50
N ILE A 17 -8.31 11.42 -7.93
CA ILE A 17 -7.71 10.32 -7.16
C ILE A 17 -6.84 9.46 -8.08
N ARG A 18 -7.35 9.07 -9.25
CA ARG A 18 -6.62 8.24 -10.23
C ARG A 18 -5.36 8.95 -10.76
N ALA A 19 -5.44 10.25 -11.03
CA ALA A 19 -4.29 11.05 -11.46
C ALA A 19 -3.20 11.17 -10.38
N ARG A 20 -3.58 11.38 -9.11
CA ARG A 20 -2.64 11.44 -7.98
C ARG A 20 -2.04 10.09 -7.63
N VAL A 21 -2.80 9.01 -7.74
CA VAL A 21 -2.28 7.65 -7.54
C VAL A 21 -1.26 7.31 -8.62
N SER A 22 -1.51 7.68 -9.88
CA SER A 22 -0.56 7.50 -10.99
C SER A 22 0.75 8.28 -10.79
N SER A 23 0.74 9.42 -10.08
CA SER A 23 1.95 10.17 -9.74
C SER A 23 2.68 9.65 -8.50
N CYS A 24 2.07 8.72 -7.76
CA CYS A 24 2.60 8.12 -6.53
C CYS A 24 3.16 6.70 -6.74
N ILE A 25 3.03 6.15 -7.95
CA ILE A 25 3.75 4.95 -8.39
C ILE A 25 5.19 5.39 -8.70
N PRO A 26 6.22 5.01 -7.92
CA PRO A 26 7.57 5.48 -8.18
C PRO A 26 8.16 4.73 -9.38
N ALA A 27 8.57 5.47 -10.41
CA ALA A 27 9.76 5.11 -11.15
C ALA A 27 10.91 5.05 -10.14
N ALA A 28 11.60 3.92 -10.10
CA ALA A 28 12.74 3.64 -9.24
C ALA A 28 13.64 4.88 -9.01
N ASN A 29 13.98 5.18 -7.75
CA ASN A 29 14.91 6.22 -7.29
C ASN A 29 14.38 7.66 -7.14
N ARG A 30 13.93 8.04 -5.94
CA ARG A 30 14.18 9.41 -5.42
C ARG A 30 14.58 9.38 -3.94
N LYS A 31 15.79 9.89 -3.66
CA LYS A 31 16.35 10.15 -2.32
C LYS A 31 15.47 11.16 -1.53
N PRO A 32 15.51 11.15 -0.18
CA PRO A 32 14.75 12.10 0.61
C PRO A 32 15.42 13.47 0.51
N ILE A 33 14.74 14.45 -0.07
CA ILE A 33 15.07 15.86 0.13
C ILE A 33 14.18 16.35 1.26
N GLY A 34 14.84 16.85 2.32
CA GLY A 34 14.23 17.31 3.56
C GLY A 34 13.05 18.22 3.32
N ARG A 35 11.91 17.85 3.89
CA ARG A 35 10.73 18.71 3.93
C ARG A 35 10.80 19.48 5.25
N GLN A 36 11.11 20.76 5.15
CA GLN A 36 11.06 21.71 6.26
C GLN A 36 9.67 21.68 6.90
N SER A 37 9.68 21.54 8.21
CA SER A 37 8.53 21.59 9.10
C SER A 37 7.96 23.02 9.11
N SER A 38 6.91 23.24 8.33
CA SER A 38 6.00 24.37 8.53
C SER A 38 4.89 23.88 9.47
N SER A 39 4.87 24.44 10.68
CA SER A 39 3.79 24.23 11.65
C SER A 39 2.52 24.92 11.13
N VAL A 40 1.83 24.26 10.20
CA VAL A 40 0.47 24.62 9.82
C VAL A 40 -0.44 23.96 10.86
N LEU A 41 -1.29 24.77 11.49
CA LEU A 41 -2.42 24.32 12.29
C LEU A 41 -3.09 23.17 11.53
N VAL A 42 -3.03 21.95 12.09
CA VAL A 42 -3.59 20.77 11.43
C VAL A 42 -5.10 20.90 11.50
N GLU A 43 -5.69 21.48 10.45
CA GLU A 43 -7.13 21.36 10.22
C GLU A 43 -7.49 19.88 10.26
N ASP A 44 -8.56 19.54 10.97
CA ASP A 44 -9.04 18.17 11.01
C ASP A 44 -9.28 17.68 9.58
N PRO A 45 -8.73 16.51 9.18
CA PRO A 45 -8.80 16.05 7.80
C PRO A 45 -10.27 15.86 7.41
N SER A 46 -10.63 16.37 6.23
CA SER A 46 -11.97 16.16 5.70
C SER A 46 -12.21 14.67 5.46
N GLY A 47 -13.47 14.23 5.46
CA GLY A 47 -13.80 12.83 5.16
C GLY A 47 -13.22 12.34 3.83
N ALA A 48 -13.10 13.24 2.83
CA ALA A 48 -12.48 12.93 1.55
C ALA A 48 -10.96 12.67 1.67
N ASP A 49 -10.26 13.41 2.54
CA ASP A 49 -8.84 13.21 2.80
C ASP A 49 -8.59 11.87 3.50
N VAL A 50 -9.47 11.48 4.41
CA VAL A 50 -9.41 10.20 5.12
C VAL A 50 -9.62 9.03 4.16
N VAL A 51 -10.61 9.12 3.26
CA VAL A 51 -10.83 8.11 2.20
C VAL A 51 -9.63 8.01 1.26
N LEU A 52 -9.09 9.15 0.84
CA LEU A 52 -7.89 9.18 -0.01
C LEU A 52 -6.70 8.52 0.69
N ALA A 53 -6.51 8.77 1.98
CA ALA A 53 -5.45 8.13 2.77
C ALA A 53 -5.61 6.61 2.80
N ALA A 54 -6.83 6.11 3.04
CA ALA A 54 -7.12 4.66 3.01
C ALA A 54 -6.80 4.04 1.64
N ALA A 55 -7.20 4.71 0.55
CA ALA A 55 -6.92 4.28 -0.81
C ALA A 55 -5.42 4.25 -1.13
N ILE A 56 -4.66 5.26 -0.70
CA ILE A 56 -3.19 5.31 -0.84
C ILE A 56 -2.55 4.14 -0.08
N SER A 57 -3.00 3.84 1.13
CA SER A 57 -2.49 2.69 1.89
C SER A 57 -2.76 1.37 1.18
N ALA A 58 -3.94 1.17 0.60
CA ALA A 58 -4.23 -0.03 -0.20
C ALA A 58 -3.27 -0.17 -1.40
N VAL A 59 -3.07 0.91 -2.17
CA VAL A 59 -2.15 0.90 -3.32
C VAL A 59 -0.71 0.62 -2.90
N ARG A 60 -0.26 1.18 -1.78
CA ARG A 60 1.10 0.93 -1.25
C ARG A 60 1.27 -0.52 -0.80
N ALA A 61 0.24 -1.14 -0.24
CA ALA A 61 0.25 -2.56 0.11
C ALA A 61 0.37 -3.43 -1.15
N GLU A 62 -0.41 -3.12 -2.20
CA GLU A 62 -0.34 -3.79 -3.52
C GLU A 62 1.04 -3.62 -4.19
N ALA A 63 1.66 -2.44 -4.07
CA ALA A 63 3.01 -2.21 -4.54
C ALA A 63 4.04 -3.09 -3.81
N SER A 64 3.89 -3.26 -2.49
CA SER A 64 4.77 -4.14 -1.70
C SER A 64 4.67 -5.60 -2.15
N VAL A 65 3.47 -6.05 -2.53
CA VAL A 65 3.25 -7.38 -3.12
C VAL A 65 3.98 -7.51 -4.46
N SER A 66 3.81 -6.54 -5.35
CA SER A 66 4.43 -6.57 -6.69
C SER A 66 5.96 -6.64 -6.61
N GLU A 67 6.56 -5.93 -5.66
CA GLU A 67 8.01 -5.97 -5.41
C GLU A 67 8.46 -7.34 -4.85
N LEU A 68 7.67 -7.96 -3.96
CA LEU A 68 7.94 -9.30 -3.44
C LEU A 68 7.81 -10.37 -4.55
N GLU A 69 6.80 -10.29 -5.40
CA GLU A 69 6.62 -11.18 -6.55
C GLU A 69 7.79 -11.05 -7.54
N SER A 70 8.21 -9.82 -7.83
CA SER A 70 9.42 -9.54 -8.62
C SER A 70 10.67 -10.16 -7.99
N LEU A 71 10.81 -10.07 -6.67
CA LEU A 71 11.91 -10.70 -5.94
C LEU A 71 11.87 -12.24 -6.07
N GLU A 72 10.71 -12.87 -5.86
CA GLU A 72 10.52 -14.32 -6.02
C GLU A 72 10.91 -14.80 -7.42
N VAL A 73 10.46 -14.09 -8.46
CA VAL A 73 10.78 -14.40 -9.85
C VAL A 73 12.27 -14.26 -10.12
N ARG A 74 12.92 -13.21 -9.61
CA ARG A 74 14.37 -13.02 -9.76
C ARG A 74 15.16 -14.16 -9.11
N HIS A 75 14.78 -14.60 -7.90
CA HIS A 75 15.44 -15.71 -7.22
C HIS A 75 15.19 -17.06 -7.91
N SER A 76 13.98 -17.28 -8.43
CA SER A 76 13.62 -18.51 -9.17
C SER A 76 14.39 -18.66 -10.48
N ARG A 77 14.87 -17.56 -11.06
CA ARG A 77 15.67 -17.54 -12.30
C ARG A 77 17.18 -17.65 -12.06
N LEU A 78 17.63 -17.73 -10.81
CA LEU A 78 19.05 -17.92 -10.51
C LEU A 78 19.52 -19.30 -10.99
N PRO A 79 20.75 -19.43 -11.53
CA PRO A 79 21.31 -20.75 -11.87
C PRO A 79 21.36 -21.71 -10.68
N THR A 80 21.45 -21.14 -9.47
CA THR A 80 21.50 -21.85 -8.19
C THR A 80 20.14 -22.28 -7.65
N ALA A 81 19.02 -21.96 -8.32
CA ALA A 81 17.67 -22.20 -7.81
C ALA A 81 17.38 -23.68 -7.49
N HIS A 82 18.09 -24.62 -8.12
CA HIS A 82 17.96 -26.05 -7.86
C HIS A 82 18.64 -26.50 -6.55
N PHE A 83 19.53 -25.70 -5.96
CA PHE A 83 20.18 -26.06 -4.71
C PHE A 83 19.17 -25.99 -3.56
N PRO A 84 19.17 -26.95 -2.61
CA PRO A 84 18.20 -26.98 -1.52
C PRO A 84 18.14 -25.69 -0.69
N SER A 85 19.30 -25.07 -0.45
CA SER A 85 19.38 -23.80 0.30
C SER A 85 18.72 -22.64 -0.43
N THR A 86 18.95 -22.50 -1.75
CA THR A 86 18.33 -21.47 -2.58
C THR A 86 16.84 -21.74 -2.76
N ARG A 87 16.43 -23.00 -2.94
CA ARG A 87 15.01 -23.39 -3.02
C ARG A 87 14.26 -23.04 -1.74
N ALA A 88 14.82 -23.35 -0.57
CA ALA A 88 14.23 -22.97 0.72
C ALA A 88 14.10 -21.45 0.87
N HIS A 89 15.05 -20.67 0.32
CA HIS A 89 14.95 -19.22 0.30
C HIS A 89 13.82 -18.74 -0.63
N ILE A 90 13.68 -19.31 -1.83
CA ILE A 90 12.57 -19.02 -2.75
C ILE A 90 11.22 -19.33 -2.08
N ASP A 91 11.09 -20.50 -1.45
CA ASP A 91 9.87 -20.91 -0.75
C ASP A 91 9.51 -19.94 0.39
N LEU A 92 10.51 -19.43 1.10
CA LEU A 92 10.33 -18.40 2.13
C LEU A 92 9.85 -17.07 1.54
N ILE A 93 10.41 -16.63 0.40
CA ILE A 93 9.94 -15.43 -0.30
C ILE A 93 8.49 -15.63 -0.76
N GLY A 94 8.16 -16.77 -1.37
CA GLY A 94 6.80 -17.08 -1.82
C GLY A 94 5.78 -17.14 -0.65
N SER A 95 6.19 -17.63 0.52
CA SER A 95 5.38 -17.55 1.74
C SER A 95 5.07 -16.11 2.15
N ARG A 96 6.07 -15.22 2.05
CA ARG A 96 5.89 -13.78 2.33
C ARG A 96 5.05 -13.09 1.27
N VAL A 97 5.15 -13.46 0.00
CA VAL A 97 4.26 -12.98 -1.08
C VAL A 97 2.81 -13.26 -0.72
N ARG A 98 2.47 -14.51 -0.41
CA ARG A 98 1.09 -14.90 -0.03
C ARG A 98 0.60 -14.12 1.20
N LYS A 99 1.47 -13.92 2.19
CA LYS A 99 1.11 -13.14 3.40
C LYS A 99 0.94 -11.65 3.09
N ALA A 100 1.77 -11.07 2.22
CA ALA A 100 1.63 -9.69 1.77
C ALA A 100 0.36 -9.50 0.93
N GLN A 101 0.00 -10.46 0.07
CA GLN A 101 -1.26 -10.46 -0.69
C GLN A 101 -2.47 -10.43 0.24
N PHE A 102 -2.46 -11.21 1.32
CA PHE A 102 -3.50 -11.17 2.34
C PHE A 102 -3.63 -9.77 2.98
N HIS A 103 -2.49 -9.15 3.34
CA HIS A 103 -2.49 -7.79 3.90
C HIS A 103 -2.94 -6.73 2.89
N ALA A 104 -2.55 -6.84 1.63
CA ALA A 104 -3.01 -5.96 0.56
C ALA A 104 -4.52 -6.08 0.33
N ALA A 105 -5.06 -7.30 0.29
CA ALA A 105 -6.50 -7.53 0.19
C ALA A 105 -7.25 -6.91 1.39
N ARG A 106 -6.73 -7.05 2.60
CA ARG A 106 -7.28 -6.42 3.81
C ARG A 106 -7.24 -4.89 3.73
N ALA A 107 -6.13 -4.31 3.28
CA ALA A 107 -6.01 -2.86 3.10
C ALA A 107 -7.03 -2.35 2.08
N ARG A 108 -7.20 -3.06 0.96
CA ARG A 108 -8.20 -2.76 -0.07
C ARG A 108 -9.62 -2.87 0.45
N ALA A 109 -9.94 -3.89 1.25
CA ALA A 109 -11.26 -4.04 1.85
C ALA A 109 -11.62 -2.84 2.75
N HIS A 110 -10.70 -2.38 3.60
CA HIS A 110 -10.90 -1.20 4.43
C HIS A 110 -11.01 0.10 3.63
N ALA A 111 -10.20 0.26 2.57
CA ALA A 111 -10.33 1.38 1.65
C ALA A 111 -11.70 1.41 0.96
N ASN A 112 -12.19 0.26 0.49
CA ASN A 112 -13.51 0.15 -0.12
C ASN A 112 -14.63 0.45 0.89
N ALA A 113 -14.52 -0.05 2.13
CA ALA A 113 -15.48 0.26 3.19
C ALA A 113 -15.52 1.77 3.49
N ALA A 114 -14.37 2.43 3.55
CA ALA A 114 -14.30 3.88 3.72
C ALA A 114 -14.97 4.64 2.56
N VAL A 115 -14.77 4.19 1.31
CA VAL A 115 -15.48 4.77 0.14
C VAL A 115 -17.00 4.59 0.28
N LEU A 116 -17.47 3.40 0.66
CA LEU A 116 -18.90 3.14 0.83
C LEU A 116 -19.53 4.00 1.92
N ILE A 117 -18.87 4.15 3.08
CA ILE A 117 -19.34 5.01 4.17
C ILE A 117 -19.38 6.47 3.72
N PHE A 118 -18.34 6.94 3.04
CA PHE A 118 -18.27 8.31 2.53
C PHE A 118 -19.36 8.61 1.48
N MET A 119 -19.68 7.63 0.63
CA MET A 119 -20.75 7.76 -0.37
C MET A 119 -22.15 7.58 0.23
N GLY A 120 -22.29 6.75 1.26
CA GLY A 120 -23.55 6.37 1.89
C GLY A 120 -24.03 7.30 3.00
N GLY A 121 -23.24 8.32 3.37
CA GLY A 121 -23.53 9.29 4.44
C GLY A 121 -24.71 10.24 4.19
N THR A 122 -25.78 9.77 3.55
CA THR A 122 -27.06 10.51 3.39
C THR A 122 -28.24 9.88 4.14
N GLU A 123 -28.15 8.65 4.65
CA GLU A 123 -29.31 8.00 5.30
C GLU A 123 -28.89 7.22 6.58
N ASP A 124 -29.36 7.67 7.74
CA ASP A 124 -29.62 6.90 8.97
C ASP A 124 -28.49 6.15 9.72
N GLN A 125 -27.30 6.73 9.89
CA GLN A 125 -26.30 6.17 10.82
C GLN A 125 -26.13 7.03 12.10
N LEU A 126 -26.58 6.48 13.22
CA LEU A 126 -26.33 6.93 14.60
C LEU A 126 -24.84 6.70 14.96
N GLY A 127 -23.98 7.59 14.51
CA GLY A 127 -22.54 7.64 14.76
C GLY A 127 -21.90 8.75 13.94
N SER A 128 -20.74 9.30 14.34
CA SER A 128 -20.03 10.27 13.50
C SER A 128 -19.42 9.52 12.30
N PRO A 129 -19.93 9.69 11.05
CA PRO A 129 -19.41 8.95 9.90
C PRO A 129 -17.91 9.18 9.70
N LEU A 130 -17.40 10.33 10.17
CA LEU A 130 -15.99 10.67 10.13
C LEU A 130 -15.12 9.76 11.01
N GLU A 131 -15.58 9.39 12.21
CA GLU A 131 -14.80 8.49 13.09
C GLU A 131 -14.72 7.06 12.53
N ASP A 132 -15.80 6.60 11.90
CA ASP A 132 -15.80 5.32 11.19
C ASP A 132 -14.87 5.33 9.97
N LEU A 133 -14.84 6.44 9.21
CA LEU A 133 -13.86 6.65 8.13
C LEU A 133 -12.43 6.61 8.65
N LYS A 134 -12.14 7.33 9.75
CA LYS A 134 -10.81 7.37 10.37
C LYS A 134 -10.37 5.97 10.80
N ARG A 135 -11.26 5.19 11.41
CA ARG A 135 -11.00 3.80 11.81
C ARG A 135 -10.62 2.94 10.62
N HIS A 136 -11.37 3.01 9.52
CA HIS A 136 -11.06 2.23 8.32
C HIS A 136 -9.76 2.68 7.63
N ALA A 137 -9.47 3.97 7.60
CA ALA A 137 -8.19 4.47 7.09
C ALA A 137 -7.01 3.96 7.92
N GLU A 138 -7.11 3.98 9.24
CA GLU A 138 -6.07 3.46 10.13
C GLU A 138 -5.91 1.94 9.98
N GLN A 139 -7.00 1.18 9.85
CA GLN A 139 -6.92 -0.27 9.56
C GLN A 139 -6.28 -0.57 8.21
N ALA A 140 -6.55 0.22 7.17
CA ALA A 140 -5.91 0.10 5.86
C ALA A 140 -4.40 0.38 5.96
N LYS A 141 -4.02 1.39 6.73
CA LYS A 141 -2.62 1.75 6.99
C LYS A 141 -1.89 0.68 7.79
N GLN A 142 -2.50 0.10 8.82
CA GLN A 142 -1.91 -1.01 9.57
C GLN A 142 -1.65 -2.23 8.67
N ALA A 143 -2.61 -2.58 7.82
CA ALA A 143 -2.43 -3.65 6.85
C ALA A 143 -1.33 -3.32 5.83
N GLN A 144 -1.22 -2.07 5.38
CA GLN A 144 -0.11 -1.61 4.55
C GLN A 144 1.26 -1.78 5.23
N VAL A 145 1.40 -1.36 6.49
CA VAL A 145 2.66 -1.51 7.25
C VAL A 145 3.08 -2.98 7.29
N LEU A 146 2.14 -3.90 7.59
CA LEU A 146 2.43 -5.33 7.63
C LEU A 146 2.90 -5.89 6.27
N ALA A 147 2.35 -5.40 5.16
CA ALA A 147 2.82 -5.77 3.82
C ALA A 147 4.23 -5.21 3.53
N SER A 148 4.48 -3.96 3.91
CA SER A 148 5.79 -3.31 3.76
C SER A 148 6.88 -3.96 4.60
N ASP A 149 6.59 -4.36 5.84
CA ASP A 149 7.54 -5.06 6.71
C ASP A 149 8.03 -6.38 6.09
N LEU A 150 7.13 -7.14 5.45
CA LEU A 150 7.49 -8.38 4.75
C LEU A 150 8.46 -8.13 3.58
N LEU A 151 8.26 -7.03 2.85
CA LEU A 151 9.17 -6.60 1.80
C LEU A 151 10.51 -6.17 2.39
N GLU A 152 10.51 -5.32 3.43
CA GLU A 152 11.74 -4.81 4.04
C GLU A 152 12.60 -5.93 4.62
N ILE A 153 11.99 -6.91 5.30
CA ILE A 153 12.69 -8.10 5.81
C ILE A 153 13.35 -8.85 4.64
N SER A 154 12.63 -9.05 3.53
CA SER A 154 13.15 -9.78 2.37
C SER A 154 14.30 -9.04 1.69
N LEU A 155 14.18 -7.72 1.50
CA LEU A 155 15.25 -6.87 0.95
C LEU A 155 16.47 -6.79 1.88
N THR A 156 16.26 -6.85 3.19
CA THR A 156 17.35 -6.84 4.17
C THR A 156 18.12 -8.16 4.15
N LEU A 157 17.42 -9.29 4.02
CA LEU A 157 18.04 -10.60 3.86
C LEU A 157 18.83 -10.69 2.55
N GLU A 158 18.27 -10.20 1.44
CA GLU A 158 18.96 -10.16 0.14
C GLU A 158 20.27 -9.34 0.21
N ARG A 159 20.23 -8.17 0.87
CA ARG A 159 21.42 -7.32 1.08
C ARG A 159 22.49 -8.01 1.91
N ARG A 160 22.09 -8.72 2.97
CA ARG A 160 23.02 -9.47 3.84
C ARG A 160 23.68 -10.63 3.08
N GLU A 161 22.91 -11.37 2.28
CA GLU A 161 23.44 -12.45 1.44
C GLU A 161 24.48 -11.92 0.44
N LYS A 162 24.17 -10.83 -0.26
CA LYS A 162 25.11 -10.15 -1.17
C LYS A 162 26.39 -9.68 -0.48
N SER A 163 26.30 -9.17 0.75
CA SER A 163 27.46 -8.73 1.53
C SER A 163 28.34 -9.88 2.06
N ARG A 164 27.75 -11.07 2.26
CA ARG A 164 28.44 -12.29 2.74
C ARG A 164 29.13 -13.08 1.64
N SER A 165 29.07 -12.60 0.40
CA SER A 165 29.90 -13.09 -0.71
C SER A 165 31.18 -12.24 -0.78
N PRO A 166 32.23 -12.50 0.04
CA PRO A 166 33.54 -12.06 -0.34
C PRO A 166 33.88 -12.85 -1.60
N ARG A 167 34.24 -12.12 -2.66
CA ARG A 167 34.85 -12.69 -3.84
C ARG A 167 35.94 -13.66 -3.40
N CYS A 168 35.80 -14.95 -3.71
CA CYS A 168 36.96 -15.77 -4.00
C CYS A 168 37.65 -15.10 -5.19
N ARG A 169 38.70 -14.32 -4.92
CA ARG A 169 39.76 -14.04 -5.87
C ARG A 169 40.89 -15.01 -5.59
#